data_AF-A0A8T6BT94-F1
#
_entry.id   AF-A0A8T6BT94-F1
#
_cell.length_a   1.000
_cell.length_b   1.000
_cell.length_c   1.000
_cell.angle_alpha   90.00
_cell.angle_beta   90.00
_cell.angle_gamma   90.00
#
_symmetry.space_group_name_H-M   'P 1'
#
loop_
_entity.id
_entity.type
_entity.pdbx_description
1 polymer ?
#
loop_
_entity_poly.entity_id
_entity_poly.type
_entity_poly.pdbx_seq_one_letter_code
_entity_poly.pdbx_strand_id
1 'polypeptide(L)'
;NRSTTRNGVINITFSVAPGTDFRTLDLNKLRFWLGNDDNYTRDQLYLWFCEYLQGADLTVGEQHIRLPKFMLKAVGFEPQDAMLPWPKNVHSGYRILQEYFCYPDAFLFFDLCGCPALPDGLQAEFFTLQLRFSRPLPVDIRLRRDSLRLYCAPAINLFIHHAEAITLDNRRADYPLVPSRHYPQHYDVFSVNSVVSQVQDMFRKKDLGRPVSTQAARQWPAFESFSHQMEYSRKREVVYWHHRTKTSLFHRGFDHTLAFIHADGSYPSDESLLSNEVVSVSLTCTNRELPSQIRSGDITGTTGKNAAVASFRN
;
A
#
# COMPACT_ATOMS: atom_id res chain seq x y z
N ASN A 1 9.71 5.68 -32.55
CA ASN A 1 8.53 5.40 -33.38
C ASN A 1 9.01 4.94 -34.76
N ARG A 2 8.65 3.73 -35.21
CA ARG A 2 8.93 3.24 -36.58
C ARG A 2 7.64 2.83 -37.31
N SER A 3 6.53 3.49 -36.96
CA SER A 3 5.21 3.17 -37.51
C SER A 3 5.19 3.36 -39.03
N THR A 4 4.46 2.48 -39.69
CA THR A 4 4.09 2.63 -41.10
C THR A 4 2.75 3.37 -41.19
N THR A 5 2.31 3.70 -42.40
CA THR A 5 0.98 4.32 -42.65
C THR A 5 -0.19 3.40 -42.28
N ARG A 6 0.05 2.09 -42.10
CA ARG A 6 -0.97 1.10 -41.78
C ARG A 6 -0.87 0.53 -40.37
N ASN A 7 0.35 0.29 -39.88
CA ASN A 7 0.60 -0.37 -38.59
C ASN A 7 1.53 0.46 -37.71
N GLY A 8 1.21 0.53 -36.42
CA GLY A 8 2.00 1.21 -35.42
C GLY A 8 3.15 0.33 -34.93
N VAL A 9 4.32 0.93 -34.66
CA VAL A 9 5.48 0.21 -34.11
C VAL A 9 6.20 1.05 -33.05
N ILE A 10 6.38 0.45 -31.87
CA ILE A 10 7.21 0.99 -30.79
C ILE A 10 8.37 0.03 -30.54
N ASN A 11 9.59 0.54 -30.62
CA ASN A 11 10.80 -0.19 -30.22
C ASN A 11 11.20 0.28 -28.83
N ILE A 12 11.40 -0.67 -27.93
CA ILE A 12 11.89 -0.45 -26.57
C ILE A 12 13.22 -1.18 -26.47
N THR A 13 14.31 -0.44 -26.27
CA THR A 13 15.65 -1.00 -26.18
C THR A 13 16.12 -1.02 -24.74
N PHE A 14 16.57 -2.18 -24.28
CA PHE A 14 17.06 -2.41 -22.93
C PHE A 14 18.56 -2.61 -22.97
N SER A 15 19.25 -2.09 -21.96
CA SER A 15 20.63 -2.44 -21.65
C SER A 15 20.66 -3.56 -20.63
N VAL A 16 21.55 -4.52 -20.81
CA VAL A 16 21.75 -5.65 -19.90
C VAL A 16 23.11 -5.51 -19.22
N ALA A 17 23.19 -5.88 -17.94
CA ALA A 17 24.46 -5.84 -17.23
C ALA A 17 25.47 -6.82 -17.87
N PRO A 18 26.77 -6.46 -17.94
CA PRO A 18 27.79 -7.34 -18.50
C PRO A 18 27.81 -8.71 -17.81
N GLY A 19 27.90 -9.78 -18.60
CA GLY A 19 27.95 -11.16 -18.09
C GLY A 19 26.60 -11.74 -17.65
N THR A 20 25.48 -11.05 -17.88
CA THR A 20 24.15 -11.59 -17.62
C THR A 20 23.84 -12.77 -18.55
N ASP A 21 23.43 -13.88 -17.96
CA ASP A 21 22.88 -15.02 -18.71
C ASP A 21 21.41 -14.74 -19.07
N PHE A 22 21.14 -14.60 -20.37
CA PHE A 22 19.79 -14.33 -20.88
C PHE A 22 18.76 -15.41 -20.49
N ARG A 23 19.18 -16.63 -20.14
CA ARG A 23 18.28 -17.69 -19.63
C ARG A 23 17.65 -17.33 -18.29
N THR A 24 18.34 -16.50 -17.50
CA THR A 24 17.86 -16.06 -16.19
C THR A 24 16.90 -14.87 -16.29
N LEU A 25 16.81 -14.23 -17.47
CA LEU A 25 15.93 -13.11 -17.72
C LEU A 25 14.50 -13.59 -17.96
N ASP A 26 13.70 -13.56 -16.90
CA ASP A 26 12.26 -13.72 -17.02
C ASP A 26 11.60 -12.39 -17.37
N LEU A 27 11.36 -12.17 -18.67
CA LEU A 27 10.71 -10.96 -19.17
C LEU A 27 9.27 -10.81 -18.65
N ASN A 28 8.63 -11.89 -18.15
CA ASN A 28 7.29 -11.80 -17.57
C ASN A 28 7.25 -11.08 -16.21
N LYS A 29 8.41 -10.78 -15.62
CA LYS A 29 8.54 -9.98 -14.40
C LYS A 29 8.76 -8.50 -14.67
N LEU A 30 8.86 -8.10 -15.94
CA LEU A 30 9.01 -6.70 -16.29
C LEU A 30 7.67 -5.98 -16.18
N ARG A 31 7.71 -4.83 -15.51
CA ARG A 31 6.59 -3.90 -15.37
C ARG A 31 7.03 -2.51 -15.83
N PHE A 32 6.29 -1.93 -16.76
CA PHE A 32 6.44 -0.53 -17.14
C PHE A 32 5.41 0.33 -16.44
N TRP A 33 5.80 1.56 -16.12
CA TRP A 33 4.87 2.65 -15.88
C TRP A 33 4.85 3.58 -17.09
N LEU A 34 3.65 4.00 -17.51
CA LEU A 34 3.48 5.01 -18.56
C LEU A 34 3.79 6.40 -17.98
N GLY A 35 5.00 6.88 -18.28
CA GLY A 35 5.43 8.24 -17.99
C GLY A 35 5.02 9.23 -19.07
N ASN A 36 5.80 10.30 -19.22
CA ASN A 36 5.51 11.57 -19.90
C ASN A 36 4.84 12.62 -19.02
N ASP A 37 5.22 13.87 -19.27
CA ASP A 37 4.65 15.05 -18.61
C ASP A 37 3.28 15.43 -19.21
N ASP A 38 2.84 14.77 -20.30
CA ASP A 38 1.56 15.02 -20.96
C ASP A 38 0.60 13.83 -20.86
N ASN A 39 -0.62 14.10 -20.39
CA ASN A 39 -1.66 13.08 -20.19
C ASN A 39 -2.16 12.51 -21.52
N TYR A 40 -2.24 13.33 -22.57
CA TYR A 40 -2.72 12.86 -23.88
C TYR A 40 -1.89 11.67 -24.41
N THR A 41 -0.56 11.77 -24.39
CA THR A 41 0.31 10.68 -24.83
C THR A 41 0.12 9.44 -23.95
N ARG A 42 -0.04 9.61 -22.63
CA ARG A 42 -0.27 8.50 -21.67
C ARG A 42 -1.56 7.77 -21.98
N ASP A 43 -2.65 8.50 -22.16
CA ASP A 43 -3.99 7.96 -22.42
C ASP A 43 -4.03 7.24 -23.77
N GLN A 44 -3.42 7.82 -24.80
CA GLN A 44 -3.31 7.17 -26.10
C GLN A 44 -2.45 5.91 -26.03
N LEU A 45 -1.30 5.95 -25.34
CA LEU A 45 -0.47 4.75 -25.15
C LEU A 45 -1.23 3.65 -24.41
N TYR A 46 -1.95 3.99 -23.34
CA TYR A 46 -2.77 3.06 -22.59
C TYR A 46 -3.79 2.38 -23.51
N LEU A 47 -4.55 3.15 -24.29
CA LEU A 47 -5.49 2.63 -25.28
C LEU A 47 -4.81 1.71 -26.30
N TRP A 48 -3.66 2.11 -26.85
CA TRP A 48 -2.94 1.30 -27.83
C TRP A 48 -2.44 -0.02 -27.25
N PHE A 49 -2.01 -0.02 -25.99
CA PHE A 49 -1.50 -1.20 -25.31
C PHE A 49 -2.61 -2.19 -24.99
N CYS A 50 -3.80 -1.70 -24.61
CA CYS A 50 -4.95 -2.54 -24.31
C CYS A 50 -5.66 -3.07 -25.56
N GLU A 51 -5.94 -2.22 -26.55
CA GLU A 51 -6.90 -2.54 -27.62
C GLU A 51 -6.25 -2.84 -28.97
N TYR A 52 -5.09 -2.25 -29.26
CA TYR A 52 -4.50 -2.31 -30.61
C TYR A 52 -3.23 -3.14 -30.69
N LEU A 53 -2.70 -3.65 -29.58
CA LEU A 53 -1.51 -4.51 -29.55
C LEU A 53 -1.79 -5.84 -30.28
N GLN A 54 -0.99 -6.16 -31.30
CA GLN A 54 -1.08 -7.43 -32.05
C GLN A 54 -0.05 -8.46 -31.59
N GLY A 55 0.93 -8.05 -30.78
CA GLY A 55 2.00 -8.87 -30.27
C GLY A 55 3.34 -8.16 -30.36
N ALA A 56 4.42 -8.89 -30.09
CA ALA A 56 5.75 -8.35 -30.09
C ALA A 56 6.76 -9.28 -30.75
N ASP A 57 7.92 -8.73 -31.09
CA ASP A 57 9.10 -9.48 -31.48
C ASP A 57 10.30 -8.96 -30.67
N LEU A 58 11.24 -9.85 -30.37
CA LEU A 58 12.46 -9.56 -29.64
C LEU A 58 13.65 -9.67 -30.59
N THR A 59 14.51 -8.67 -30.60
CA THR A 59 15.78 -8.71 -31.34
C THR A 59 16.95 -8.65 -30.36
N VAL A 60 17.84 -9.64 -30.42
CA VAL A 60 19.04 -9.76 -29.57
C VAL A 60 20.23 -10.05 -30.49
N GLY A 61 21.11 -9.05 -30.68
CA GLY A 61 22.13 -9.12 -31.74
C GLY A 61 21.48 -9.36 -33.12
N GLU A 62 21.93 -10.40 -33.82
CA GLU A 62 21.38 -10.83 -35.10
C GLU A 62 20.16 -11.76 -34.98
N GLN A 63 19.83 -12.23 -33.77
CA GLN A 63 18.71 -13.14 -33.57
C GLN A 63 17.39 -12.38 -33.44
N HIS A 64 16.36 -12.90 -34.13
CA HIS A 64 15.00 -12.38 -34.06
C HIS A 64 14.04 -13.46 -33.56
N ILE A 65 13.37 -13.18 -32.45
CA ILE A 65 12.51 -14.12 -31.73
C ILE A 65 11.09 -13.54 -31.73
N ARG A 66 10.16 -14.24 -32.37
CA ARG A 66 8.75 -13.84 -32.40
C ARG A 66 8.08 -14.20 -31.07
N LEU A 67 7.27 -13.28 -30.53
CA LEU A 67 6.54 -13.47 -29.27
C LEU A 67 5.02 -13.51 -29.55
N PRO A 68 4.49 -14.61 -30.08
CA PRO A 68 3.10 -14.67 -30.55
C PRO A 68 2.07 -14.63 -29.42
N LYS A 69 2.45 -15.01 -28.20
CA LYS A 69 1.58 -14.98 -27.01
C LYS A 69 1.80 -13.71 -26.17
N PHE A 70 2.63 -12.78 -26.64
CA PHE A 70 2.96 -11.57 -25.91
C PHE A 70 1.72 -10.71 -25.71
N MET A 71 1.54 -10.24 -24.48
CA MET A 71 0.52 -9.26 -24.14
C MET A 71 1.05 -8.31 -23.06
N LEU A 72 0.45 -7.12 -23.01
CA LEU A 72 0.62 -6.18 -21.92
C LEU A 72 -0.63 -6.24 -21.05
N LYS A 73 -0.47 -6.60 -19.77
CA LYS A 73 -1.58 -6.64 -18.81
C LYS A 73 -1.58 -5.35 -17.98
N ALA A 74 -2.68 -4.60 -18.02
CA ALA A 74 -2.85 -3.44 -17.16
C ALA A 74 -2.89 -3.85 -15.67
N VAL A 75 -2.29 -3.02 -14.82
CA VAL A 75 -2.10 -3.26 -13.38
C VAL A 75 -2.91 -2.23 -12.59
N GLY A 76 -3.33 -2.58 -11.37
CA GLY A 76 -4.11 -1.69 -10.49
C GLY A 76 -5.50 -2.23 -10.17
N PHE A 77 -5.92 -3.31 -10.82
CA PHE A 77 -7.27 -3.87 -10.69
C PHE A 77 -7.32 -5.08 -9.76
N GLU A 78 -6.19 -5.75 -9.54
CA GLU A 78 -6.15 -6.95 -8.70
C GLU A 78 -6.06 -6.58 -7.20
N PRO A 79 -6.46 -7.47 -6.28
CA PRO A 79 -6.39 -7.21 -4.83
C PRO A 79 -4.98 -6.88 -4.34
N GLN A 80 -3.94 -7.53 -4.86
CA GLN A 80 -2.54 -7.29 -4.51
C GLN A 80 -2.01 -5.93 -4.99
N ASP A 81 -2.69 -5.28 -5.93
CA ASP A 81 -2.33 -3.96 -6.43
C ASP A 81 -2.93 -2.83 -5.57
N ALA A 82 -3.65 -3.16 -4.47
CA ALA A 82 -4.26 -2.17 -3.58
C ALA A 82 -3.21 -1.17 -3.07
N MET A 83 -3.50 0.12 -3.20
CA MET A 83 -2.64 1.15 -2.63
C MET A 83 -2.90 1.35 -1.15
N LEU A 84 -4.17 1.36 -0.75
CA LEU A 84 -4.59 1.55 0.63
C LEU A 84 -4.98 0.21 1.27
N PRO A 85 -4.74 0.02 2.58
CA PRO A 85 -5.32 -1.10 3.32
C PRO A 85 -6.83 -1.15 3.13
N TRP A 86 -7.34 -2.24 2.55
CA TRP A 86 -8.75 -2.40 2.25
C TRP A 86 -9.39 -3.45 3.16
N PRO A 87 -10.59 -3.20 3.74
CA PRO A 87 -11.29 -4.18 4.56
C PRO A 87 -11.61 -5.46 3.78
N LYS A 88 -11.35 -6.63 4.39
CA LYS A 88 -11.56 -7.94 3.76
C LYS A 88 -13.04 -8.29 3.50
N ASN A 89 -13.95 -7.62 4.19
CA ASN A 89 -15.40 -7.84 4.15
C ASN A 89 -16.13 -6.87 3.20
N VAL A 90 -15.39 -6.05 2.44
CA VAL A 90 -15.97 -5.07 1.50
C VAL A 90 -15.55 -5.43 0.07
N HIS A 91 -16.47 -5.31 -0.88
CA HIS A 91 -16.22 -5.61 -2.29
C HIS A 91 -15.09 -4.72 -2.85
N SER A 92 -14.09 -5.32 -3.51
CA SER A 92 -12.90 -4.63 -4.02
C SER A 92 -13.20 -3.64 -5.15
N GLY A 93 -14.33 -3.76 -5.85
CA GLY A 93 -14.75 -2.80 -6.88
C GLY A 93 -14.87 -1.36 -6.36
N TYR A 94 -15.28 -1.16 -5.09
CA TYR A 94 -15.31 0.18 -4.49
C TYR A 94 -13.92 0.77 -4.30
N ARG A 95 -12.92 -0.07 -3.98
CA ARG A 95 -11.51 0.31 -3.89
C ARG A 95 -11.04 0.89 -5.23
N ILE A 96 -11.30 0.16 -6.32
CA ILE A 96 -10.86 0.55 -7.67
C ILE A 96 -11.42 1.93 -8.05
N LEU A 97 -12.73 2.16 -7.82
CA LEU A 97 -13.34 3.46 -8.09
C LEU A 97 -12.70 4.58 -7.27
N GLN A 98 -12.55 4.36 -5.97
CA GLN A 98 -11.95 5.34 -5.07
C GLN A 98 -10.50 5.67 -5.48
N GLU A 99 -9.69 4.65 -5.73
CA GLU A 99 -8.29 4.81 -6.13
C GLU A 99 -8.17 5.51 -7.48
N TYR A 100 -9.02 5.17 -8.45
CA TYR A 100 -9.00 5.79 -9.79
C TYR A 100 -9.30 7.29 -9.74
N PHE A 101 -10.29 7.71 -8.95
CA PHE A 101 -10.62 9.13 -8.81
C PHE A 101 -9.64 9.92 -7.93
N CYS A 102 -8.97 9.26 -6.98
CA CYS A 102 -7.99 9.92 -6.11
C CYS A 102 -6.59 9.99 -6.72
N TYR A 103 -6.15 8.94 -7.41
CA TYR A 103 -4.79 8.83 -7.96
C TYR A 103 -4.76 7.89 -9.17
N PRO A 104 -5.20 8.37 -10.36
CA PRO A 104 -5.31 7.54 -11.57
C PRO A 104 -3.95 7.01 -12.06
N ASP A 105 -2.85 7.66 -11.71
CA ASP A 105 -1.49 7.28 -12.10
C ASP A 105 -1.08 5.88 -11.62
N ALA A 106 -1.72 5.34 -10.59
CA ALA A 106 -1.53 3.97 -10.13
C ALA A 106 -2.04 2.90 -11.11
N PHE A 107 -2.89 3.28 -12.07
CA PHE A 107 -3.44 2.38 -13.08
C PHE A 107 -2.63 2.42 -14.39
N LEU A 108 -1.58 3.23 -14.46
CA LEU A 108 -0.77 3.41 -15.65
C LEU A 108 0.43 2.44 -15.72
N PHE A 109 0.30 1.29 -15.06
CA PHE A 109 1.30 0.23 -15.05
C PHE A 109 0.89 -0.92 -15.97
N PHE A 110 1.87 -1.53 -16.63
CA PHE A 110 1.68 -2.69 -17.49
C PHE A 110 2.72 -3.78 -17.22
N ASP A 111 2.24 -4.99 -16.96
CA ASP A 111 3.07 -6.19 -16.89
C ASP A 111 3.23 -6.82 -18.27
N LEU A 112 4.44 -7.31 -18.56
CA LEU A 112 4.73 -8.10 -19.74
C LEU A 112 4.31 -9.53 -19.43
N CYS A 113 3.54 -10.13 -20.33
CA CYS A 113 3.07 -11.50 -20.15
C CYS A 113 3.23 -12.29 -21.45
N GLY A 114 3.31 -13.62 -21.33
CA GLY A 114 3.39 -14.52 -22.48
C GLY A 114 4.76 -14.48 -23.20
N CYS A 115 5.80 -14.03 -22.52
CA CYS A 115 7.18 -14.14 -23.00
C CYS A 115 7.68 -15.58 -22.75
N PRO A 116 8.18 -16.29 -23.78
CA PRO A 116 8.84 -17.58 -23.57
C PRO A 116 10.20 -17.39 -22.89
N ALA A 117 10.75 -18.49 -22.38
CA ALA A 117 12.15 -18.52 -21.96
C ALA A 117 13.06 -18.18 -23.16
N LEU A 118 14.09 -17.38 -22.91
CA LEU A 118 15.01 -16.97 -23.97
C LEU A 118 15.97 -18.10 -24.35
N PRO A 119 16.29 -18.27 -25.65
CA PRO A 119 17.21 -19.29 -26.12
C PRO A 119 18.62 -19.20 -25.53
N ASP A 120 19.30 -20.34 -25.48
CA ASP A 120 20.69 -20.45 -25.06
C ASP A 120 21.65 -19.73 -26.03
N GLY A 121 22.79 -19.28 -25.51
CA GLY A 121 23.86 -18.70 -26.33
C GLY A 121 23.64 -17.24 -26.75
N LEU A 122 22.55 -16.62 -26.31
CA LEU A 122 22.34 -15.18 -26.48
C LEU A 122 23.36 -14.38 -25.66
N GLN A 123 24.18 -13.59 -26.36
CA GLN A 123 25.10 -12.64 -25.75
C GLN A 123 24.96 -11.29 -26.46
N ALA A 124 24.48 -10.30 -25.72
CA ALA A 124 24.40 -8.93 -26.19
C ALA A 124 24.37 -7.97 -24.99
N GLU A 125 24.91 -6.78 -25.18
CA GLU A 125 24.78 -5.68 -24.20
C GLU A 125 23.37 -5.06 -24.24
N PHE A 126 22.65 -5.24 -25.35
CA PHE A 126 21.33 -4.67 -25.56
C PHE A 126 20.40 -5.67 -26.24
N PHE A 127 19.10 -5.54 -25.95
CA PHE A 127 18.05 -6.17 -26.75
C PHE A 127 16.93 -5.17 -27.01
N THR A 128 16.17 -5.40 -28.08
CA THR A 128 15.03 -4.56 -28.45
C THR A 128 13.74 -5.38 -28.46
N LEU A 129 12.77 -4.96 -27.66
CA LEU A 129 11.39 -5.41 -27.74
C LEU A 129 10.64 -4.49 -28.71
N GLN A 130 10.14 -5.05 -29.81
CA GLN A 130 9.33 -4.36 -30.79
C GLN A 130 7.86 -4.71 -30.58
N LEU A 131 7.08 -3.73 -30.13
CA LEU A 131 5.63 -3.81 -30.05
C LEU A 131 5.01 -3.47 -31.40
N ARG A 132 4.07 -4.29 -31.86
CA ARG A 132 3.33 -4.09 -33.11
C ARG A 132 1.86 -3.84 -32.82
N PHE A 133 1.30 -2.86 -33.52
CA PHE A 133 -0.09 -2.44 -33.35
C PHE A 133 -0.87 -2.55 -34.65
N SER A 134 -2.16 -2.89 -34.55
CA SER A 134 -3.10 -3.03 -35.66
C SER A 134 -3.47 -1.71 -36.34
N ARG A 135 -3.09 -0.59 -35.73
CA ARG A 135 -3.33 0.77 -36.21
C ARG A 135 -2.06 1.61 -36.09
N PRO A 136 -1.84 2.61 -36.96
CA PRO A 136 -0.74 3.54 -36.76
C PRO A 136 -0.89 4.27 -35.43
N LEU A 137 0.24 4.68 -34.83
CA LEU A 137 0.20 5.56 -33.67
C LEU A 137 -0.34 6.94 -34.10
N PRO A 138 -1.16 7.61 -33.28
CA PRO A 138 -1.57 9.00 -33.49
C PRO A 138 -0.35 9.89 -33.69
N VAL A 139 -0.48 10.83 -34.61
CA VAL A 139 0.62 11.74 -35.01
C VAL A 139 1.09 12.64 -33.86
N ASP A 140 0.20 12.91 -32.91
CA ASP A 140 0.46 13.82 -31.78
C ASP A 140 1.08 13.13 -30.56
N ILE A 141 1.23 11.79 -30.57
CA ILE A 141 1.93 11.05 -29.51
C ILE A 141 3.41 11.46 -29.49
N ARG A 142 3.89 11.89 -28.32
CA ARG A 142 5.29 12.29 -28.13
C ARG A 142 6.05 11.22 -27.35
N LEU A 143 6.59 10.23 -28.07
CA LEU A 143 7.46 9.22 -27.44
C LEU A 143 8.82 9.82 -27.05
N ARG A 144 9.16 9.67 -25.78
CA ARG A 144 10.42 10.09 -25.15
C ARG A 144 11.08 8.89 -24.47
N ARG A 145 12.31 9.07 -24.01
CA ARG A 145 13.04 8.01 -23.26
C ARG A 145 12.35 7.63 -21.95
N ASP A 146 11.54 8.54 -21.40
CA ASP A 146 10.88 8.41 -20.11
C ASP A 146 9.38 8.15 -20.23
N SER A 147 8.87 7.88 -21.45
CA SER A 147 7.48 7.45 -21.68
C SER A 147 7.19 6.09 -21.09
N LEU A 148 8.20 5.22 -20.99
CA LEU A 148 8.11 3.89 -20.39
C LEU A 148 9.21 3.77 -19.35
N ARG A 149 8.83 3.80 -18.07
CA ARG A 149 9.78 3.74 -16.95
C ARG A 149 9.73 2.37 -16.29
N LEU A 150 10.90 1.79 -16.07
CA LEU A 150 11.09 0.61 -15.22
C LEU A 150 11.35 1.05 -13.77
N TYR A 151 11.24 0.11 -12.84
CA TYR A 151 11.58 0.30 -11.42
C TYR A 151 10.77 1.43 -10.75
N CYS A 152 9.53 1.62 -11.19
CA CYS A 152 8.57 2.52 -10.56
C CYS A 152 7.59 1.70 -9.71
N ALA A 153 7.18 2.27 -8.59
CA ALA A 153 6.10 1.74 -7.76
C ALA A 153 5.36 2.93 -7.12
N PRO A 154 4.01 2.86 -6.98
CA PRO A 154 3.30 3.84 -6.18
C PRO A 154 3.74 3.70 -4.72
N ALA A 155 3.84 4.83 -4.02
CA ALA A 155 4.15 4.87 -2.60
C ALA A 155 3.06 5.65 -1.87
N ILE A 156 2.63 5.13 -0.73
CA ILE A 156 1.66 5.76 0.16
C ILE A 156 2.32 6.15 1.47
N ASN A 157 1.96 7.32 2.00
CA ASN A 157 2.49 7.80 3.27
C ASN A 157 1.70 7.19 4.45
N LEU A 158 1.92 5.91 4.72
CA LEU A 158 1.42 5.23 5.92
C LEU A 158 2.57 4.56 6.66
N PHE A 159 2.58 4.68 7.98
CA PHE A 159 3.60 4.10 8.84
C PHE A 159 3.02 3.65 10.18
N ILE A 160 3.66 2.67 10.80
CA ILE A 160 3.28 2.20 12.13
C ILE A 160 3.76 3.21 13.18
N HIS A 161 2.88 3.53 14.12
CA HIS A 161 3.17 4.40 15.26
C HIS A 161 2.39 3.92 16.50
N HIS A 162 2.73 4.42 17.67
CA HIS A 162 1.97 4.19 18.90
C HIS A 162 1.30 5.48 19.37
N ALA A 163 0.10 5.40 19.93
CA ALA A 163 -0.47 6.55 20.62
C ALA A 163 0.19 6.79 21.99
N GLU A 164 0.00 8.01 22.48
CA GLU A 164 0.20 8.36 23.87
C GLU A 164 -0.60 7.41 24.77
N ALA A 165 0.01 6.98 25.87
CA ALA A 165 -0.62 6.03 26.78
C ALA A 165 -1.93 6.60 27.34
N ILE A 166 -2.97 5.77 27.36
CA ILE A 166 -4.29 6.13 27.86
C ILE A 166 -4.48 5.44 29.22
N THR A 167 -4.69 6.22 30.27
CA THR A 167 -5.09 5.68 31.58
C THR A 167 -6.60 5.58 31.62
N LEU A 168 -7.12 4.39 31.86
CA LEU A 168 -8.55 4.15 32.06
C LEU A 168 -8.91 4.50 33.50
N ASP A 169 -9.51 5.67 33.70
CA ASP A 169 -9.84 6.23 35.01
C ASP A 169 -11.36 6.26 35.29
N ASN A 170 -12.17 5.77 34.35
CA ASN A 170 -13.65 5.80 34.37
C ASN A 170 -14.26 7.20 34.52
N ARG A 171 -13.49 8.28 34.37
CA ARG A 171 -13.99 9.64 34.48
C ARG A 171 -14.61 10.16 33.19
N ARG A 172 -14.34 9.46 32.08
CA ARG A 172 -14.77 9.83 30.73
C ARG A 172 -15.30 8.61 30.02
N ALA A 173 -16.36 8.83 29.25
CA ALA A 173 -16.93 7.82 28.37
C ALA A 173 -15.97 7.47 27.22
N ASP A 174 -15.38 8.51 26.61
CA ASP A 174 -14.47 8.37 25.47
C ASP A 174 -13.10 8.98 25.83
N TYR A 175 -12.02 8.27 25.49
CA TYR A 175 -10.66 8.68 25.76
C TYR A 175 -10.00 9.25 24.49
N PRO A 176 -9.32 10.41 24.56
CA PRO A 176 -8.60 10.95 23.41
C PRO A 176 -7.54 9.99 22.89
N LEU A 177 -7.54 9.73 21.60
CA LEU A 177 -6.54 8.92 20.91
C LEU A 177 -5.58 9.85 20.17
N VAL A 178 -4.39 10.07 20.76
CA VAL A 178 -3.42 11.05 20.26
C VAL A 178 -2.11 10.35 19.91
N PRO A 179 -1.63 10.42 18.65
CA PRO A 179 -0.34 9.82 18.26
C PRO A 179 0.87 10.46 18.94
N SER A 180 0.86 11.79 19.11
CA SER A 180 1.93 12.53 19.79
C SER A 180 1.38 13.84 20.35
N ARG A 181 1.61 14.09 21.65
CA ARG A 181 1.31 15.40 22.27
C ARG A 181 2.34 16.46 21.94
N HIS A 182 3.58 16.04 21.68
CA HIS A 182 4.67 16.96 21.38
C HIS A 182 4.57 17.53 19.96
N TYR A 183 4.16 16.70 19.00
CA TYR A 183 4.01 17.09 17.60
C TYR A 183 2.60 16.77 17.05
N PRO A 184 1.54 17.39 17.58
CA PRO A 184 0.15 17.05 17.23
C PRO A 184 -0.20 17.33 15.77
N GLN A 185 0.53 18.23 15.10
CA GLN A 185 0.29 18.57 13.69
C GLN A 185 1.04 17.64 12.71
N HIS A 186 1.88 16.73 13.20
CA HIS A 186 2.71 15.88 12.33
C HIS A 186 2.06 14.54 11.99
N TYR A 187 1.05 14.12 12.74
CA TYR A 187 0.49 12.77 12.68
C TYR A 187 -1.03 12.80 12.61
N ASP A 188 -1.62 11.97 11.77
CA ASP A 188 -3.05 11.66 11.81
C ASP A 188 -3.27 10.15 11.88
N VAL A 189 -4.37 9.73 12.51
CA VAL A 189 -4.69 8.30 12.66
C VAL A 189 -5.38 7.81 11.39
N PHE A 190 -4.74 6.90 10.67
CA PHE A 190 -5.36 6.19 9.55
C PHE A 190 -6.19 5.00 10.05
N SER A 191 -5.62 4.19 10.94
CA SER A 191 -6.34 3.05 11.55
C SER A 191 -5.79 2.69 12.93
N VAL A 192 -6.66 2.11 13.76
CA VAL A 192 -6.25 1.45 15.01
C VAL A 192 -5.96 -0.02 14.71
N ASN A 193 -4.73 -0.46 14.99
CA ASN A 193 -4.28 -1.81 14.68
C ASN A 193 -4.51 -2.78 15.85
N SER A 194 -4.20 -2.35 17.07
CA SER A 194 -4.43 -3.13 18.27
C SER A 194 -4.49 -2.26 19.52
N VAL A 195 -5.27 -2.72 20.51
CA VAL A 195 -5.41 -2.07 21.82
C VAL A 195 -5.08 -3.12 22.88
N VAL A 196 -4.06 -2.84 23.69
CA VAL A 196 -3.60 -3.73 24.76
C VAL A 196 -3.41 -2.94 26.04
N SER A 197 -3.64 -3.58 27.18
CA SER A 197 -3.33 -3.02 28.49
C SER A 197 -2.46 -3.98 29.28
N GLN A 198 -1.72 -3.43 30.25
CA GLN A 198 -1.04 -4.24 31.25
C GLN A 198 -1.95 -4.34 32.47
N VAL A 199 -2.34 -5.56 32.81
CA VAL A 199 -3.11 -5.85 34.04
C VAL A 199 -2.10 -6.07 35.17
N GLN A 200 -2.23 -5.28 36.22
CA GLN A 200 -1.46 -5.48 37.45
C GLN A 200 -2.24 -6.42 38.37
N ASP A 201 -2.20 -7.72 38.07
CA ASP A 201 -2.90 -8.70 38.89
C ASP A 201 -2.07 -9.01 40.14
N MET A 202 -2.45 -8.41 41.28
CA MET A 202 -1.85 -8.75 42.58
C MET A 202 -2.48 -10.02 43.14
N PHE A 203 -2.11 -11.19 42.64
CA PHE A 203 -2.43 -12.43 43.34
C PHE A 203 -1.69 -12.47 44.68
N ARG A 204 -2.41 -12.22 45.79
CA ARG A 204 -1.97 -12.66 47.12
C ARG A 204 -2.05 -14.19 47.16
N LYS A 205 -0.99 -14.89 46.76
CA LYS A 205 -0.82 -16.30 47.16
C LYS A 205 -0.79 -16.32 48.68
N LYS A 206 -1.82 -16.92 49.28
CA LYS A 206 -2.04 -16.92 50.74
C LYS A 206 -0.95 -17.68 51.53
N ASP A 207 -0.01 -18.35 50.86
CA ASP A 207 0.91 -19.28 51.52
C ASP A 207 2.40 -18.94 51.46
N LEU A 208 2.85 -17.87 50.80
CA LEU A 208 4.24 -17.39 50.96
C LEU A 208 4.30 -15.87 50.81
N GLY A 209 4.74 -15.17 51.87
CA GLY A 209 4.70 -13.71 52.07
C GLY A 209 5.58 -12.85 51.16
N ARG A 210 5.60 -13.10 49.84
CA ARG A 210 6.10 -12.15 48.84
C ARG A 210 5.10 -12.01 47.70
N PRO A 211 4.60 -10.79 47.39
CA PRO A 211 3.75 -10.59 46.22
C PRO A 211 4.57 -10.87 44.96
N VAL A 212 4.14 -11.86 44.17
CA VAL A 212 4.65 -12.09 42.83
C VAL A 212 3.70 -11.37 41.88
N SER A 213 4.13 -10.22 41.34
CA SER A 213 3.37 -9.53 40.29
C SER A 213 3.60 -10.26 38.98
N THR A 214 2.56 -10.91 38.45
CA THR A 214 2.54 -11.38 37.07
C THR A 214 1.92 -10.29 36.21
N GLN A 215 2.74 -9.61 35.41
CA GLN A 215 2.25 -8.67 34.39
C GLN A 215 1.64 -9.48 33.24
N ALA A 216 0.31 -9.64 33.24
CA ALA A 216 -0.40 -10.22 32.11
C ALA A 216 -0.85 -9.09 31.18
N ALA A 217 -0.54 -9.19 29.90
CA ALA A 217 -1.07 -8.28 28.90
C ALA A 217 -2.49 -8.71 28.52
N ARG A 218 -3.45 -7.80 28.66
CA ARG A 218 -4.83 -7.98 28.20
C ARG A 218 -4.98 -7.37 26.81
N GLN A 219 -5.48 -8.15 25.87
CA GLN A 219 -5.83 -7.67 24.54
C GLN A 219 -7.33 -7.34 24.50
N TRP A 220 -7.66 -6.16 23.98
CA TRP A 220 -9.04 -5.72 23.82
C TRP A 220 -9.53 -6.03 22.40
N PRO A 221 -10.66 -6.74 22.24
CA PRO A 221 -11.23 -7.00 20.91
C PRO A 221 -11.82 -5.72 20.30
N ALA A 222 -11.75 -5.59 18.97
CA ALA A 222 -12.38 -4.49 18.24
C ALA A 222 -13.90 -4.68 18.20
N PHE A 223 -14.65 -3.58 18.30
CA PHE A 223 -16.11 -3.61 18.25
C PHE A 223 -16.64 -4.16 16.92
N GLU A 224 -15.96 -3.92 15.80
CA GLU A 224 -16.37 -4.38 14.47
C GLU A 224 -15.91 -5.81 14.15
N SER A 225 -15.24 -6.48 15.11
CA SER A 225 -14.78 -7.84 14.92
C SER A 225 -15.94 -8.84 14.98
N PHE A 226 -15.89 -9.90 14.16
CA PHE A 226 -16.84 -11.01 14.23
C PHE A 226 -16.77 -11.84 15.53
N SER A 227 -15.95 -11.43 16.50
CA SER A 227 -15.77 -12.11 17.79
C SER A 227 -16.92 -11.92 18.79
N HIS A 228 -18.03 -11.28 18.40
CA HIS A 228 -19.25 -11.23 19.22
C HIS A 228 -19.78 -12.61 19.62
N GLN A 229 -19.39 -13.68 18.93
CA GLN A 229 -19.70 -15.05 19.34
C GLN A 229 -19.10 -15.44 20.71
N MET A 230 -18.07 -14.75 21.21
CA MET A 230 -17.51 -14.93 22.56
C MET A 230 -18.46 -14.50 23.69
N GLU A 231 -19.55 -13.80 23.35
CA GLU A 231 -20.54 -13.26 24.28
C GLU A 231 -21.34 -14.37 24.99
N TYR A 232 -21.64 -15.47 24.29
CA TYR A 232 -22.40 -16.59 24.84
C TYR A 232 -21.62 -17.40 25.89
N SER A 233 -20.28 -17.40 25.83
CA SER A 233 -19.42 -18.15 26.76
C SER A 233 -19.00 -17.36 28.00
N ARG A 234 -19.09 -16.01 27.97
CA ARG A 234 -18.62 -15.11 29.05
C ARG A 234 -19.71 -14.18 29.62
N LYS A 235 -20.98 -14.60 29.58
CA LYS A 235 -22.10 -13.87 30.21
C LYS A 235 -22.21 -12.37 29.85
N ARG A 236 -21.91 -11.97 28.60
CA ARG A 236 -21.98 -10.56 28.13
C ARG A 236 -21.01 -9.56 28.78
N GLU A 237 -19.97 -10.00 29.50
CA GLU A 237 -19.03 -9.09 30.18
C GLU A 237 -17.85 -8.64 29.29
N VAL A 238 -17.80 -9.05 28.02
CA VAL A 238 -16.71 -8.66 27.12
C VAL A 238 -16.82 -7.17 26.80
N VAL A 239 -15.70 -6.49 26.97
CA VAL A 239 -15.54 -5.07 26.63
C VAL A 239 -14.71 -4.97 25.36
N TYR A 240 -15.24 -4.24 24.39
CA TYR A 240 -14.64 -3.98 23.09
C TYR A 240 -14.16 -2.54 23.03
N TRP A 241 -13.10 -2.28 22.26
CA TRP A 241 -12.75 -0.92 21.91
C TRP A 241 -13.45 -0.51 20.61
N HIS A 242 -13.84 0.76 20.51
CA HIS A 242 -14.45 1.34 19.32
C HIS A 242 -13.78 2.69 19.03
N HIS A 243 -13.20 2.80 17.83
CA HIS A 243 -12.59 4.04 17.35
C HIS A 243 -13.65 4.97 16.80
N ARG A 244 -13.70 6.19 17.32
CA ARG A 244 -14.65 7.22 16.90
C ARG A 244 -13.90 8.45 16.40
N THR A 245 -14.50 9.13 15.43
CA THR A 245 -13.96 10.34 14.82
C THR A 245 -15.00 11.45 14.85
N LYS A 246 -14.52 12.68 15.05
CA LYS A 246 -15.32 13.91 14.92
C LYS A 246 -14.50 14.94 14.16
N THR A 247 -15.13 15.77 13.34
CA THR A 247 -14.43 16.87 12.68
C THR A 247 -13.85 17.80 13.74
N SER A 248 -12.55 18.07 13.67
CA SER A 248 -11.90 18.94 14.65
C SER A 248 -12.34 20.39 14.44
N LEU A 249 -12.54 21.11 15.55
CA LEU A 249 -12.83 22.55 15.53
C LEU A 249 -11.56 23.41 15.54
N PHE A 250 -10.42 22.82 15.87
CA PHE A 250 -9.15 23.53 16.10
C PHE A 250 -8.11 23.31 15.01
N HIS A 251 -8.30 22.29 14.16
CA HIS A 251 -7.42 22.01 13.04
C HIS A 251 -8.17 21.34 11.89
N ARG A 252 -7.51 21.23 10.74
CA ARG A 252 -8.03 20.44 9.61
C ARG A 252 -7.93 18.95 9.91
N GLY A 253 -8.98 18.19 9.63
CA GLY A 253 -9.02 16.74 9.88
C GLY A 253 -9.93 16.37 11.06
N PHE A 254 -9.62 15.24 11.71
CA PHE A 254 -10.48 14.65 12.73
C PHE A 254 -9.82 14.63 14.11
N ASP A 255 -10.65 14.79 15.14
CA ASP A 255 -10.31 14.38 16.50
C ASP A 255 -10.69 12.90 16.66
N HIS A 256 -9.77 12.11 17.19
CA HIS A 256 -9.93 10.67 17.37
C HIS A 256 -10.13 10.33 18.85
N THR A 257 -11.06 9.43 19.15
CA THR A 257 -11.28 8.88 20.49
C THR A 257 -11.42 7.37 20.46
N LEU A 258 -11.14 6.73 21.60
CA LEU A 258 -11.45 5.34 21.87
C LEU A 258 -12.53 5.26 22.95
N ALA A 259 -13.60 4.52 22.66
CA ALA A 259 -14.61 4.13 23.62
C ALA A 259 -14.42 2.65 24.00
N PHE A 260 -14.63 2.32 25.27
CA PHE A 260 -14.64 0.94 25.77
C PHE A 260 -16.07 0.58 26.12
N ILE A 261 -16.68 -0.28 25.31
CA ILE A 261 -18.12 -0.54 25.30
C ILE A 261 -18.43 -2.04 25.21
N HIS A 262 -19.62 -2.44 25.63
CA HIS A 262 -20.17 -3.77 25.37
C HIS A 262 -20.65 -3.89 23.93
N ALA A 263 -21.02 -5.12 23.53
CA ALA A 263 -21.51 -5.42 22.19
C ALA A 263 -22.81 -4.67 21.81
N ASP A 264 -23.61 -4.29 22.80
CA ASP A 264 -24.83 -3.48 22.63
C ASP A 264 -24.55 -1.97 22.55
N GLY A 265 -23.29 -1.55 22.64
CA GLY A 265 -22.89 -0.15 22.62
C GLY A 265 -22.94 0.55 23.97
N SER A 266 -23.38 -0.12 25.03
CA SER A 266 -23.41 0.45 26.39
C SER A 266 -22.01 0.51 27.02
N TYR A 267 -21.82 1.45 27.95
CA TYR A 267 -20.60 1.53 28.74
C TYR A 267 -20.65 0.54 29.91
N PRO A 268 -19.54 -0.11 30.28
CA PRO A 268 -19.49 -1.01 31.42
C PRO A 268 -19.90 -0.29 32.71
N SER A 269 -20.87 -0.86 33.43
CA SER A 269 -21.32 -0.34 34.73
C SER A 269 -20.40 -0.76 35.88
N ASP A 270 -19.68 -1.89 35.71
CA ASP A 270 -18.68 -2.35 36.65
C ASP A 270 -17.34 -1.66 36.39
N GLU A 271 -17.01 -0.69 37.25
CA GLU A 271 -15.75 0.07 37.17
C GLU A 271 -14.50 -0.81 37.27
N SER A 272 -14.59 -2.00 37.88
CA SER A 272 -13.46 -2.91 38.02
C SER A 272 -12.94 -3.43 36.67
N LEU A 273 -13.81 -3.50 35.66
CA LEU A 273 -13.48 -3.99 34.31
C LEU A 273 -12.50 -3.08 33.55
N LEU A 274 -12.38 -1.83 33.96
CA LEU A 274 -11.56 -0.78 33.35
C LEU A 274 -10.55 -0.19 34.36
N SER A 275 -10.40 -0.77 35.54
CA SER A 275 -9.79 -0.10 36.69
C SER A 275 -8.28 0.18 36.54
N ASN A 276 -7.93 1.47 36.34
CA ASN A 276 -6.57 2.02 36.35
C ASN A 276 -5.55 1.30 35.46
N GLU A 277 -6.03 0.63 34.41
CA GLU A 277 -5.16 0.00 33.44
C GLU A 277 -4.58 1.07 32.50
N VAL A 278 -3.29 0.96 32.21
CA VAL A 278 -2.64 1.77 31.17
C VAL A 278 -2.75 1.03 29.85
N VAL A 279 -3.44 1.66 28.90
CA VAL A 279 -3.66 1.16 27.55
C VAL A 279 -2.59 1.72 26.61
N SER A 280 -1.97 0.79 25.89
CA SER A 280 -1.09 1.05 24.76
C SER A 280 -1.81 0.72 23.47
N VAL A 281 -1.79 1.65 22.51
CA VAL A 281 -2.50 1.50 21.24
C VAL A 281 -1.49 1.52 20.09
N SER A 282 -1.54 0.49 19.25
CA SER A 282 -0.80 0.44 17.99
C SER A 282 -1.66 1.05 16.88
N LEU A 283 -1.06 1.95 16.10
CA LEU A 283 -1.72 2.74 15.07
C LEU A 283 -1.00 2.58 13.74
N THR A 284 -1.77 2.70 12.66
CA THR A 284 -1.23 3.13 11.37
C THR A 284 -1.53 4.61 11.27
N CYS A 285 -0.50 5.41 11.06
CA CYS A 285 -0.57 6.86 10.96
C CYS A 285 -0.15 7.32 9.57
N THR A 286 -0.58 8.54 9.24
CA THR A 286 -0.04 9.33 8.12
C THR A 286 0.51 10.64 8.66
N ASN A 287 1.18 11.42 7.80
CA ASN A 287 1.48 12.80 8.12
C ASN A 287 0.40 13.71 7.55
N ARG A 288 -0.10 14.64 8.37
CA ARG A 288 -1.20 15.56 8.05
C ARG A 288 -0.92 16.43 6.81
N GLU A 289 -0.65 17.71 7.01
CA GLU A 289 -0.40 18.65 5.92
C GLU A 289 1.08 18.67 5.53
N LEU A 290 1.97 17.97 6.24
CA LEU A 290 3.40 17.92 5.93
C LEU A 290 3.71 17.47 4.48
N PRO A 291 3.03 16.45 3.91
CA PRO A 291 3.29 16.03 2.53
C PRO A 291 3.04 17.14 1.49
N SER A 292 2.17 18.12 1.79
CA SER A 292 1.92 19.25 0.89
C SER A 292 3.13 20.20 0.76
N GLN A 293 4.09 20.09 1.67
CA GLN A 293 5.32 20.89 1.68
C GLN A 293 6.47 20.22 0.92
N ILE A 294 6.26 18.99 0.46
CA ILE A 294 7.25 18.17 -0.24
C ILE A 294 7.05 18.33 -1.75
N ARG A 295 8.14 18.56 -2.48
CA ARG A 295 8.16 18.63 -3.95
C ARG A 295 8.59 17.28 -4.54
N SER A 296 8.34 17.10 -5.84
CA SER A 296 8.94 15.96 -6.56
C SER A 296 10.46 16.08 -6.52
N GLY A 297 11.13 14.96 -6.24
CA GLY A 297 12.56 14.89 -6.02
C GLY A 297 13.04 15.21 -4.61
N ASP A 298 12.18 15.62 -3.67
CA ASP A 298 12.61 15.89 -2.29
C ASP A 298 12.82 14.60 -1.47
N ILE A 299 12.12 13.51 -1.82
CA ILE A 299 12.28 12.22 -1.15
C ILE A 299 13.34 11.41 -1.88
N THR A 300 14.59 11.58 -1.46
CA THR A 300 15.77 10.88 -2.02
C THR A 300 16.44 9.92 -1.03
N GLY A 301 16.04 9.97 0.24
CA GLY A 301 16.64 9.17 1.29
C GLY A 301 16.35 7.67 1.13
N THR A 302 17.39 6.85 1.16
CA THR A 302 17.28 5.39 1.23
C THR A 302 17.44 4.93 2.68
N THR A 303 16.52 4.13 3.20
CA THR A 303 16.63 3.53 4.53
C THR A 303 16.72 2.01 4.46
N GLY A 304 17.68 1.40 5.16
CA GLY A 304 17.80 -0.06 5.32
C GLY A 304 19.11 -0.68 4.77
N LYS A 305 19.27 -1.99 4.96
CA LYS A 305 20.51 -2.75 4.65
C LYS A 305 20.94 -2.75 3.17
N ASN A 306 20.04 -2.38 2.25
CA ASN A 306 20.28 -2.36 0.80
C ASN A 306 20.32 -0.94 0.20
N ALA A 307 20.52 0.09 1.02
CA ALA A 307 20.58 1.50 0.60
C ALA A 307 21.63 1.79 -0.50
N ALA A 308 22.60 0.90 -0.70
CA ALA A 308 23.68 1.08 -1.68
C ALA A 308 23.39 0.56 -3.10
N VAL A 309 22.24 -0.09 -3.36
CA VAL A 309 22.03 -0.86 -4.60
C VAL A 309 21.27 -0.07 -5.69
N ALA A 310 20.50 0.96 -5.33
CA ALA A 310 19.76 1.77 -6.30
C ALA A 310 19.52 3.21 -5.80
N SER A 311 19.57 4.18 -6.71
CA SER A 311 19.11 5.54 -6.47
C SER A 311 17.59 5.61 -6.44
N PHE A 312 17.02 6.40 -5.53
CA PHE A 312 15.58 6.58 -5.38
C PHE A 312 15.19 8.07 -5.52
N ARG A 313 14.00 8.32 -6.08
CA ARG A 313 13.36 9.65 -6.12
C ARG A 313 11.84 9.50 -6.24
N ASN A 314 11.09 10.45 -5.68
CA ASN A 314 9.64 10.59 -5.86
C ASN A 314 9.28 11.45 -7.09
#